data_AF-A0A2P5XK97-F1
#
_entry.id   AF-A0A2P5XK97-F1
#
_cell.length_a   1.000
_cell.length_b   1.000
_cell.length_c   1.000
_cell.angle_alpha   90.00
_cell.angle_beta   90.00
_cell.angle_gamma   90.00
#
_symmetry.space_group_name_H-M   'P 1'
#
loop_
_entity.id
_entity.type
_entity.pdbx_description
1 polymer ?
#
loop_
_entity_poly.entity_id
_entity_poly.type
_entity_poly.pdbx_seq_one_letter_code
_entity_poly.pdbx_strand_id
1 'polypeptide(L)'
;MTWPEWLDLSSNKLSGQIPTGLLDLTFLSFFNVSYNQLVGRIPCGNQFNTSENGSYQGNEGLCGVPLSRGCDNNVSEQPPPAPSMNSHEDEGSKLEFGWKVVAIGNGLGFIFGVAMGCACLRTGKQNGW
;
A
#
# COMPACT_ATOMS: atom_id res chain seq x y z
N MET A 1 -23.27 24.93 15.42
CA MET A 1 -23.37 23.47 15.58
C MET A 1 -22.40 22.87 14.58
N THR A 2 -21.21 22.47 15.04
CA THR A 2 -20.19 21.84 14.19
C THR A 2 -20.34 20.34 14.29
N TRP A 3 -20.34 19.64 13.17
CA TRP A 3 -20.39 18.18 13.15
C TRP A 3 -18.99 17.63 13.46
N PRO A 4 -18.87 16.54 14.25
CA PRO A 4 -17.60 15.89 14.46
C PRO A 4 -17.14 15.24 13.15
N GLU A 5 -15.96 15.61 12.68
CA GLU A 5 -15.38 15.03 11.48
C GLU A 5 -14.53 13.80 11.83
N TRP A 6 -14.60 12.76 11.01
CA TRP A 6 -13.94 11.48 11.26
C TRP A 6 -13.01 11.15 10.10
N LEU A 7 -11.81 10.67 10.41
CA LEU A 7 -10.85 10.21 9.44
C LEU A 7 -10.27 8.88 9.91
N ASP A 8 -10.77 7.81 9.30
CA ASP A 8 -10.26 6.46 9.51
C ASP A 8 -9.46 6.00 8.29
N LEU A 9 -8.18 5.78 8.51
CA LEU A 9 -7.19 5.29 7.55
C LEU A 9 -6.55 3.98 8.05
N SER A 10 -7.18 3.31 9.01
CA SER A 10 -6.65 2.07 9.59
C SER A 10 -6.55 0.94 8.57
N SER A 11 -5.72 -0.06 8.87
CA SER A 11 -5.57 -1.29 8.08
C SER A 11 -5.21 -1.06 6.62
N ASN A 12 -4.35 -0.07 6.36
CA ASN A 12 -3.84 0.24 5.04
C ASN A 12 -2.33 -0.06 4.95
N LYS A 13 -1.73 0.27 3.81
CA LYS A 13 -0.29 0.14 3.57
C LYS A 13 0.40 1.50 3.49
N LEU A 14 -0.12 2.49 4.23
CA LEU A 14 0.48 3.82 4.29
C LEU A 14 1.85 3.71 4.94
N SER A 15 2.84 4.42 4.40
CA SER A 15 4.22 4.38 4.85
C SER A 15 4.81 5.79 4.85
N GLY A 16 5.94 5.96 5.54
CA GLY A 16 6.56 7.27 5.74
C GLY A 16 6.02 7.98 6.98
N GLN A 17 6.26 9.29 7.06
CA GLN A 17 5.89 10.11 8.21
C GLN A 17 4.46 10.64 8.11
N ILE A 18 3.82 10.85 9.26
CA ILE A 18 2.54 11.55 9.33
C ILE A 18 2.82 13.03 9.00
N PRO A 19 2.20 13.59 7.94
CA PRO A 19 2.47 14.96 7.51
C PRO A 19 1.96 15.97 8.54
N THR A 20 2.76 17.00 8.83
CA THR A 20 2.37 18.05 9.79
C THR A 20 1.22 18.92 9.32
N GLY A 21 0.93 18.98 8.01
CA GLY A 21 -0.25 19.68 7.49
C GLY A 21 -1.57 19.07 7.96
N LEU A 22 -1.55 17.82 8.45
CA LEU A 22 -2.72 17.19 9.07
C LEU A 22 -3.09 17.85 10.41
N LEU A 23 -2.17 18.64 11.02
CA LEU A 23 -2.43 19.46 12.21
C LEU A 23 -3.39 20.61 11.92
N ASP A 24 -3.48 21.08 10.67
CA ASP A 24 -4.35 22.20 10.29
C ASP A 24 -5.83 21.81 10.26
N LEU A 25 -6.12 20.50 10.32
CA LEU A 25 -7.48 19.94 10.41
C LEU A 25 -8.04 20.08 11.83
N THR A 26 -8.29 21.32 12.23
CA THR A 26 -8.78 21.67 13.58
C THR A 26 -10.19 21.15 13.90
N PHE A 27 -10.95 20.74 12.90
CA PHE A 27 -12.32 20.22 13.02
C PHE A 27 -12.41 18.71 13.26
N LEU A 28 -11.29 17.99 13.19
CA LEU A 28 -11.26 16.53 13.18
C LEU A 28 -11.53 15.96 14.57
N SER A 29 -12.66 15.29 14.77
CA SER A 29 -13.05 14.72 16.07
C SER A 29 -12.52 13.31 16.31
N PHE A 30 -12.21 12.55 15.26
CA PHE A 30 -11.72 11.17 15.36
C PHE A 30 -10.69 10.88 14.27
N PHE A 31 -9.54 10.33 14.66
CA PHE A 31 -8.44 9.98 13.78
C PHE A 31 -7.93 8.58 14.08
N ASN A 32 -7.86 7.70 13.07
CA ASN A 32 -7.32 6.35 13.21
C ASN A 32 -6.39 6.00 12.04
N VAL A 33 -5.16 5.61 12.34
CA VAL A 33 -4.14 5.17 11.37
C VAL A 33 -3.53 3.83 11.77
N SER A 34 -4.21 3.08 12.64
CA SER A 34 -3.73 1.79 13.12
C SER A 34 -3.47 0.80 11.99
N TYR A 35 -2.58 -0.16 12.21
CA TYR A 35 -2.22 -1.21 11.25
C TYR A 35 -1.78 -0.65 9.89
N ASN A 36 -0.84 0.29 9.91
CA ASN A 36 -0.12 0.81 8.75
C ASN A 36 1.40 0.60 8.93
N GLN A 37 2.22 1.15 8.03
CA GLN A 37 3.68 1.09 8.05
C GLN A 37 4.28 2.50 8.28
N LEU A 38 3.61 3.32 9.09
CA LEU A 38 4.04 4.68 9.38
C LEU A 38 5.27 4.69 10.31
N VAL A 39 6.13 5.70 10.13
CA VAL A 39 7.40 5.84 10.84
C VAL A 39 7.60 7.27 11.33
N GLY A 40 8.45 7.46 12.34
CA GLY A 40 8.85 8.78 12.84
C GLY A 40 7.98 9.31 13.98
N ARG A 41 8.15 10.60 14.28
CA ARG A 41 7.46 11.27 15.39
C ARG A 41 6.01 11.58 15.02
N ILE A 42 5.09 11.26 15.93
CA ILE A 42 3.69 11.68 15.82
C ILE A 42 3.63 13.22 15.97
N PRO A 43 3.05 13.95 14.99
CA PRO A 43 2.89 15.39 15.08
C PRO A 43 2.12 15.78 16.34
N CYS A 44 2.66 16.71 17.12
CA CYS A 44 1.98 17.22 18.30
C CYS A 44 0.93 18.27 17.89
N GLY A 45 -0.34 17.98 18.14
CA GLY A 45 -1.42 18.93 18.00
C GLY A 45 -2.70 18.42 18.64
N ASN A 46 -3.69 19.30 18.70
CA ASN A 46 -4.88 19.12 19.52
C ASN A 46 -5.60 17.79 19.24
N GLN A 47 -5.68 17.40 17.95
CA GLN A 47 -6.39 16.18 17.52
C GLN A 47 -5.57 14.89 17.64
N PHE A 48 -4.25 14.99 17.60
CA PHE A 48 -3.36 13.82 17.68
C PHE A 48 -3.07 13.44 19.13
N ASN A 49 -3.04 14.43 20.02
CA ASN A 49 -2.84 14.26 21.45
C ASN A 49 -4.10 13.73 22.16
N THR A 50 -5.28 14.00 21.61
CA THR A 50 -6.57 13.45 22.11
C THR A 50 -6.89 12.08 21.53
N SER A 51 -6.28 11.70 20.41
CA SER A 51 -6.45 10.39 19.82
C SER A 51 -5.91 9.30 20.74
N GLU A 52 -6.66 8.21 20.90
CA GLU A 52 -6.26 7.10 21.76
C GLU A 52 -5.00 6.41 21.21
N ASN A 53 -4.16 5.86 22.11
CA ASN A 53 -2.99 5.05 21.76
C ASN A 53 -3.30 3.96 20.71
N GLY A 54 -4.49 3.34 20.81
CA GLY A 54 -4.98 2.34 19.84
C GLY A 54 -5.05 2.85 18.40
N SER A 55 -5.26 4.15 18.18
CA SER A 55 -5.33 4.79 16.86
C SER A 55 -4.02 4.72 16.08
N TYR A 56 -2.91 4.42 16.77
CA TYR A 56 -1.57 4.32 16.20
C TYR A 56 -1.01 2.88 16.26
N GLN A 57 -1.77 1.95 16.84
CA GLN A 57 -1.37 0.56 17.02
C GLN A 57 -0.92 -0.09 15.70
N GLY A 58 0.06 -0.99 15.74
CA GLY A 58 0.54 -1.71 14.54
C GLY A 58 1.47 -0.89 13.63
N ASN A 59 1.80 0.35 13.98
CA ASN A 59 2.83 1.14 13.30
C ASN A 59 4.15 1.12 14.10
N GLU A 60 4.97 0.10 13.88
CA GLU A 60 6.19 -0.13 14.69
C GLU A 60 7.23 0.99 14.62
N GLY A 61 7.23 1.81 13.58
CA GLY A 61 8.17 2.91 13.44
C GLY A 61 7.74 4.22 14.09
N LEU A 62 6.52 4.30 14.65
CA LEU A 62 6.04 5.52 15.31
C LEU A 62 6.61 5.68 16.72
N CYS A 63 6.83 6.93 17.10
CA CYS A 63 7.26 7.34 18.44
C CYS A 63 6.63 8.69 18.84
N GLY A 64 6.65 9.00 20.13
CA GLY A 64 6.07 10.23 20.69
C GLY A 64 4.65 10.06 21.20
N VAL A 65 4.15 11.06 21.92
CA VAL A 65 2.79 11.07 22.50
C VAL A 65 1.74 10.92 21.39
N PRO A 66 0.71 10.06 21.53
CA PRO A 66 0.26 9.37 22.75
C PRO A 66 0.89 7.99 23.01
N LEU A 67 1.87 7.56 22.20
CA LEU A 67 2.59 6.30 22.47
C LEU A 67 3.52 6.48 23.69
N SER A 68 3.65 5.43 24.52
CA SER A 68 4.64 5.38 25.60
C SER A 68 6.09 5.32 25.10
N ARG A 69 6.29 5.11 23.79
CA ARG A 69 7.60 5.01 23.15
C ARG A 69 8.14 6.43 22.89
N GLY A 70 9.17 6.84 23.63
CA GLY A 70 9.87 8.10 23.40
C GLY A 70 10.57 8.11 22.03
N CYS A 71 10.65 9.29 21.41
CA CYS A 71 11.51 9.48 20.24
C CYS A 71 12.92 9.84 20.70
N ASP A 72 13.88 8.93 20.54
CA ASP A 72 15.28 9.26 20.76
C ASP A 72 15.78 10.20 19.65
N ASN A 73 16.49 11.26 20.04
CA ASN A 73 17.06 12.24 19.11
C ASN A 73 18.19 11.65 18.23
N ASN A 74 18.47 10.34 18.34
CA ASN A 74 19.38 9.58 17.48
C ASN A 74 18.65 8.87 16.32
N VAL A 75 17.44 9.28 15.96
CA VAL A 75 16.83 8.92 14.67
C VAL A 75 17.01 10.08 13.70
N SER A 76 18.28 10.41 13.42
CA SER A 76 18.63 11.02 12.14
C SER A 76 18.54 9.91 11.12
N GLU A 77 17.53 10.00 10.25
CA GLU A 77 17.62 9.51 8.88
C GLU A 77 18.16 8.09 8.74
N GLN A 78 17.53 7.12 9.41
CA GLN A 78 17.80 5.73 9.06
C GLN A 78 17.17 5.49 7.68
N PRO A 79 17.97 5.17 6.63
CA PRO A 79 17.42 4.81 5.33
C PRO A 79 16.46 3.64 5.52
N PRO A 80 15.39 3.53 4.70
CA PRO A 80 14.46 2.42 4.81
C PRO A 80 15.25 1.11 4.89
N PRO A 81 14.97 0.24 5.88
CA PRO A 81 15.68 -1.02 5.98
C PRO A 81 15.53 -1.76 4.66
N ALA A 82 16.68 -2.10 4.05
CA ALA A 82 16.73 -2.93 2.86
C ALA A 82 15.87 -4.19 3.12
N PRO A 83 15.12 -4.68 2.12
CA PRO A 83 14.21 -5.79 2.32
C PRO A 83 14.99 -7.02 2.79
N SER A 84 14.83 -7.38 4.06
CA SER A 84 15.33 -8.63 4.61
C SER A 84 14.46 -9.75 4.06
N MET A 85 14.97 -10.40 3.02
CA MET A 85 14.42 -11.62 2.46
C MET A 85 14.65 -12.76 3.45
N ASN A 86 13.64 -13.04 4.27
CA ASN A 86 13.50 -14.33 4.93
C ASN A 86 12.26 -15.01 4.33
N SER A 87 12.53 -16.05 3.55
CA SER A 87 11.56 -17.00 3.02
C SER A 87 10.87 -17.74 4.16
N HIS A 88 9.54 -17.69 4.21
CA HIS A 88 8.72 -18.77 4.73
C HIS A 88 7.43 -18.87 3.89
N GLU A 89 7.10 -20.11 3.57
CA GLU A 89 6.18 -20.53 2.52
C GLU A 89 4.71 -20.52 2.97
N ASP A 90 3.88 -20.11 2.00
CA ASP A 90 2.53 -20.58 1.66
C ASP A 90 1.28 -20.28 2.50
N GLU A 91 0.16 -20.26 1.75
CA GLU A 91 -1.25 -20.01 2.08
C GLU A 91 -1.75 -18.56 1.91
N GLY A 92 -2.04 -18.19 0.66
CA GLY A 92 -2.91 -17.05 0.35
C GLY A 92 -2.71 -16.39 -1.01
N SER A 93 -3.00 -17.14 -2.09
CA SER A 93 -3.40 -16.65 -3.43
C SER A 93 -3.06 -15.19 -3.78
N LYS A 94 -1.78 -14.89 -3.99
CA LYS A 94 -1.33 -13.64 -4.61
C LYS A 94 -0.98 -13.92 -6.06
N LEU A 95 -1.90 -13.60 -6.97
CA LEU A 95 -1.67 -13.68 -8.41
C LEU A 95 -0.42 -12.86 -8.80
N GLU A 96 0.69 -13.57 -9.01
CA GLU A 96 1.96 -13.05 -9.56
C GLU A 96 1.78 -12.63 -11.02
N PHE A 97 1.30 -11.41 -11.27
CA PHE A 97 1.44 -10.76 -12.58
C PHE A 97 2.82 -10.10 -12.73
N GLY A 98 3.88 -10.87 -12.51
CA GLY A 98 5.25 -10.51 -12.89
C GLY A 98 5.55 -10.95 -14.32
N TRP A 99 6.67 -10.46 -14.89
CA TRP A 99 7.31 -10.87 -16.15
C TRP A 99 7.22 -12.35 -16.58
N LYS A 100 6.90 -13.30 -15.69
CA LYS A 100 6.60 -14.69 -16.02
C LYS A 100 5.35 -14.82 -16.90
N VAL A 101 4.36 -13.93 -16.75
CA VAL A 101 3.18 -13.88 -17.63
C VAL A 101 3.55 -13.48 -19.06
N VAL A 102 4.53 -12.59 -19.22
CA VAL A 102 5.07 -12.18 -20.54
C VAL A 102 5.82 -13.34 -21.22
N ALA A 103 6.46 -14.22 -20.44
CA ALA A 103 7.11 -15.42 -20.95
C ALA A 103 6.10 -16.52 -21.38
N ILE A 104 5.03 -16.72 -20.60
CA ILE A 104 3.98 -17.72 -20.93
C ILE A 104 3.12 -17.26 -22.12
N GLY A 105 2.89 -15.95 -22.26
CA GLY A 105 2.12 -15.36 -23.36
C GLY A 105 2.72 -15.56 -24.75
N ASN A 106 4.04 -15.77 -24.86
CA ASN A 106 4.71 -15.99 -26.14
C ASN A 106 4.45 -17.38 -26.75
N GLY A 107 4.01 -18.37 -25.96
CA GLY A 107 3.75 -19.73 -26.46
C GLY A 107 2.33 -19.93 -27.00
N LEU A 108 1.32 -19.50 -26.24
CA LEU A 108 -0.10 -19.75 -26.59
C LEU A 108 -0.69 -18.67 -27.51
N GLY A 109 -0.27 -17.41 -27.35
CA GLY A 109 -0.74 -16.31 -28.20
C GLY A 109 -0.30 -16.44 -29.65
N PHE A 110 0.90 -16.97 -29.89
CA PHE A 110 1.42 -17.19 -31.25
C PHE A 110 0.67 -18.31 -31.98
N ILE A 111 0.32 -19.41 -31.31
CA ILE A 111 -0.41 -20.54 -31.92
C ILE A 111 -1.83 -20.12 -32.30
N PHE A 112 -2.55 -19.43 -31.42
CA PHE A 112 -3.89 -18.92 -31.73
C PHE A 112 -3.87 -17.87 -32.84
N GLY A 113 -2.88 -16.96 -32.83
CA GLY A 113 -2.71 -15.96 -33.89
C GLY A 113 -2.42 -16.57 -35.27
N VAL A 114 -1.54 -17.58 -35.34
CA VAL A 114 -1.21 -18.29 -36.58
C VAL A 114 -2.40 -19.11 -37.09
N ALA A 115 -3.16 -19.76 -36.20
CA ALA A 115 -4.35 -20.53 -36.57
C ALA A 115 -5.48 -19.64 -37.11
N MET A 116 -5.78 -18.53 -36.43
CA MET A 116 -6.75 -17.54 -36.93
C MET A 116 -6.31 -16.93 -38.27
N GLY A 117 -5.04 -16.55 -38.40
CA GLY A 117 -4.50 -16.02 -39.66
C GLY A 117 -4.60 -17.03 -40.80
N CYS A 118 -4.23 -18.30 -40.57
CA CYS A 118 -4.37 -19.37 -41.56
C CYS A 118 -5.83 -19.64 -41.94
N ALA A 119 -6.74 -19.61 -40.98
CA ALA A 119 -8.17 -19.80 -41.24
C ALA A 119 -8.70 -18.65 -42.11
N CYS A 120 -8.44 -17.39 -41.76
CA CYS A 120 -8.86 -16.24 -42.55
C CYS A 120 -8.30 -16.25 -43.99
N LEU A 121 -7.05 -16.64 -44.19
CA LEU A 121 -6.45 -16.76 -45.53
C LEU A 121 -7.09 -17.88 -46.37
N ARG A 122 -7.46 -19.00 -45.74
CA ARG A 122 -8.14 -20.11 -46.41
C ARG A 122 -9.58 -19.77 -46.77
N THR A 123 -10.31 -19.09 -45.89
CA THR A 123 -11.68 -18.64 -46.15
C THR A 123 -11.69 -17.50 -47.18
N GLY A 124 -10.70 -16.60 -47.16
CA GLY A 124 -10.53 -15.57 -48.19
C GLY A 124 -10.25 -16.11 -49.59
N LYS A 125 -9.61 -17.30 -49.69
CA LYS A 125 -9.35 -17.98 -50.97
C LYS A 125 -10.56 -18.76 -51.52
N GLN A 126 -11.54 -19.12 -50.67
CA GLN A 126 -12.77 -19.81 -51.09
C GLN A 126 -13.90 -18.82 -51.49
N ASN A 127 -13.72 -17.53 -51.19
CA ASN A 127 -14.76 -16.50 -51.40
C ASN A 127 -14.37 -15.46 -52.48
N GLY A 128 -13.31 -15.71 -53.24
CA GLY A 128 -12.92 -14.96 -54.43
C GLY A 128 -13.35 -15.70 -55.69
N TRP A 129 -14.00 -14.98 -56.60
CA TRP A 129 -14.65 -15.42 -57.84
C TRP A 129 -13.85 -16.37 -58.72
#